data_AF-A0A2J6SZ36-F1
#
_entry.id   AF-A0A2J6SZ36-F1
#
_cell.length_a   1.000
_cell.length_b   1.000
_cell.length_c   1.000
_cell.angle_alpha   90.00
_cell.angle_beta   90.00
_cell.angle_gamma   90.00
#
_symmetry.space_group_name_H-M   'P 1'
#
loop_
_entity.id
_entity.type
_entity.pdbx_description
1 polymer ?
#
loop_
_entity_poly.entity_id
_entity_poly.type
_entity_poly.pdbx_seq_one_letter_code
_entity_poly.pdbx_strand_id
1 'polypeptide(L)' 'MPPLRTPLRSISGNRPKGSEISPYIRGQVIGEASEGTDPTSIAKDLKLTRSTVNYTL' A
#
# COMPACT_ATOMS: atom_id res chain seq x y z
N MET A 1 -21.63 32.32 0.56
CA MET A 1 -20.18 32.36 0.83
C MET A 1 -19.56 31.12 0.18
N PRO A 2 -18.48 31.22 -0.61
CA PRO A 2 -17.83 30.03 -1.16
C PRO A 2 -17.14 29.23 -0.04
N PRO A 3 -17.11 27.88 -0.12
CA PRO A 3 -16.46 27.05 0.88
C PRO A 3 -14.94 27.26 0.87
N LEU A 4 -14.34 27.32 2.07
CA LEU A 4 -12.89 27.33 2.24
C LEU A 4 -12.29 26.05 1.64
N ARG A 5 -11.42 26.20 0.63
CA ARG A 5 -10.68 25.09 0.05
C ARG A 5 -9.50 24.73 0.95
N THR A 6 -9.29 23.44 1.21
CA THR A 6 -8.09 22.94 1.85
C THR A 6 -6.89 23.08 0.90
N PRO A 7 -5.77 23.70 1.33
CA PRO A 7 -4.59 23.81 0.50
C PRO A 7 -3.99 22.42 0.22
N LEU A 8 -3.45 22.25 -0.98
CA LEU A 8 -2.72 21.03 -1.35
C LEU A 8 -1.54 20.84 -0.39
N ARG A 9 -1.42 19.64 0.19
CA ARG A 9 -0.25 19.31 1.03
C ARG A 9 1.00 19.27 0.16
N SER A 10 2.15 19.58 0.77
CA SER A 10 3.45 19.44 0.12
C SER A 10 3.64 18.01 -0.39
N ILE A 11 4.04 17.90 -1.65
CA ILE A 11 4.42 16.61 -2.25
C ILE A 11 5.71 16.19 -1.55
N SER A 12 5.62 15.23 -0.65
CA SER A 12 6.79 14.59 -0.04
C SER A 12 7.54 13.83 -1.13
N GLY A 13 8.64 14.41 -1.63
CA GLY A 13 9.48 13.83 -2.68
C GLY A 13 10.16 12.51 -2.29
N ASN A 14 10.21 12.20 -0.98
CA ASN A 14 10.83 11.00 -0.43
C ASN A 14 9.81 9.93 -0.02
N ARG A 15 8.60 9.94 -0.59
CA ARG A 15 7.67 8.83 -0.37
C ARG A 15 8.24 7.57 -1.04
N PRO A 16 8.59 6.51 -0.27
CA PRO A 16 9.01 5.26 -0.88
C PRO A 16 7.86 4.74 -1.76
N LYS A 17 8.17 4.14 -2.92
CA LYS A 17 7.17 3.43 -3.72
C LYS A 17 6.46 2.42 -2.80
N GLY A 18 5.12 2.30 -2.91
CA GLY A 18 4.35 1.49 -1.95
C GLY A 18 4.12 2.14 -0.57
N SER A 19 4.31 3.45 -0.43
CA SER A 19 3.84 4.23 0.74
C SER A 19 2.33 4.53 0.72
N GLU A 20 1.64 4.10 -0.34
CA GLU A 20 0.18 4.10 -0.44
C GLU A 20 -0.45 3.12 0.54
N ILE A 21 0.29 2.07 0.90
CA ILE A 21 -0.18 1.02 1.81
C ILE A 21 0.18 1.38 3.25
N SER A 22 -0.81 1.27 4.13
CA SER A 22 -0.61 1.40 5.59
C SER A 22 0.39 0.36 6.11
N PRO A 23 1.20 0.68 7.13
CA PRO A 23 2.08 -0.29 7.80
C PRO A 23 1.35 -1.58 8.22
N TYR A 24 0.08 -1.48 8.59
CA TYR A 24 -0.76 -2.62 8.96
C TYR A 24 -0.94 -3.61 7.80
N ILE A 25 -1.29 -3.10 6.62
CA ILE A 25 -1.49 -3.93 5.42
C ILE A 25 -0.16 -4.54 4.98
N ARG A 26 0.95 -3.82 5.13
CA ARG A 26 2.29 -4.37 4.93
C ARG A 26 2.56 -5.58 5.81
N GLY A 27 2.16 -5.50 7.09
CA GLY A 27 2.24 -6.63 8.02
C GLY A 27 1.39 -7.82 7.58
N GLN A 28 0.19 -7.59 7.05
CA GLN A 28 -0.66 -8.65 6.50
C GLN A 28 -0.01 -9.35 5.30
N VAL A 29 0.54 -8.59 4.34
CA VAL A 29 1.25 -9.15 3.18
C VAL A 29 2.41 -10.05 3.63
N ILE A 30 3.23 -9.59 4.58
CA ILE A 30 4.37 -10.35 5.10
C ILE A 30 3.88 -11.61 5.84
N GLY A 31 2.78 -11.52 6.59
CA GLY A 31 2.16 -12.65 7.28
C GLY A 31 1.71 -13.73 6.30
N GLU A 32 0.88 -13.38 5.32
CA GLU A 32 0.37 -14.31 4.31
C GLU A 32 1.49 -14.93 3.46
N ALA A 33 2.54 -14.17 3.16
CA ALA A 33 3.70 -14.70 2.45
C ALA A 33 4.55 -15.64 3.30
N SER A 34 4.65 -15.41 4.60
CA SER A 34 5.32 -16.36 5.52
C SER A 34 4.58 -17.69 5.61
N GLU A 35 3.28 -17.72 5.35
CA GLU A 35 2.47 -18.93 5.25
C GLU A 35 2.65 -19.66 3.90
N GLY A 36 3.39 -19.07 2.96
CA GLY A 36 3.65 -19.64 1.64
C GLY A 36 2.57 -19.34 0.61
N THR A 37 1.69 -18.38 0.89
CA THR A 37 0.61 -17.97 -0.02
C THR A 37 1.18 -17.31 -1.27
N ASP A 38 0.65 -17.65 -2.46
CA ASP A 38 1.15 -17.07 -3.72
C ASP A 38 0.91 -15.54 -3.73
N PRO A 39 1.88 -14.72 -4.19
CA PRO A 39 1.73 -13.27 -4.25
C PRO A 39 0.50 -12.80 -5.05
N THR A 40 0.01 -13.61 -5.99
CA THR A 40 -1.20 -13.30 -6.77
C THR A 40 -2.47 -13.47 -5.94
N SER A 41 -2.51 -14.47 -5.05
CA SER A 41 -3.61 -14.62 -4.08
C SER A 41 -3.60 -13.48 -3.07
N ILE A 42 -2.44 -13.17 -2.47
CA ILE A 42 -2.28 -12.04 -1.53
C ILE A 42 -2.77 -10.73 -2.15
N ALA A 43 -2.42 -10.48 -3.42
CA ALA A 43 -2.88 -9.31 -4.16
C ALA A 43 -4.41 -9.26 -4.32
N LYS A 44 -5.06 -10.41 -4.57
CA LYS A 44 -6.52 -10.49 -4.68
C LYS A 44 -7.21 -10.30 -3.33
N ASP A 45 -6.70 -10.94 -2.29
CA ASP A 45 -7.29 -10.96 -0.95
C ASP A 45 -7.23 -9.57 -0.30
N LEU A 46 -6.09 -8.89 -0.44
CA LEU A 46 -5.87 -7.54 0.07
C LEU A 46 -6.27 -6.44 -0.91
N LYS A 47 -6.79 -6.79 -2.10
CA LYS A 47 -7.14 -5.86 -3.20
C LYS A 47 -6.00 -4.90 -3.56
N LEU A 48 -4.78 -5.42 -3.58
CA LEU A 48 -3.57 -4.70 -3.93
C LEU A 48 -3.15 -5.02 -5.36
N THR A 49 -2.41 -4.10 -5.98
CA THR A 49 -1.69 -4.39 -7.22
C THR A 49 -0.56 -5.38 -6.95
N ARG A 50 -0.34 -6.33 -7.87
CA ARG A 50 0.74 -7.33 -7.74
C ARG A 50 2.13 -6.70 -7.60
N SER A 51 2.36 -5.55 -8.26
CA SER A 51 3.58 -4.75 -8.11
C SER A 51 3.82 -4.30 -6.66
N THR A 52 2.75 -4.01 -5.93
CA THR A 52 2.78 -3.57 -4.54
C THR A 52 3.15 -4.73 -3.62
N VAL A 53 2.57 -5.91 -3.84
CA VAL A 53 2.92 -7.14 -3.10
C VAL A 53 4.38 -7.54 -3.36
N ASN A 54 4.82 -7.55 -4.62
CA ASN A 54 6.21 -7.87 -4.98
C ASN A 54 7.24 -6.85 -4.47
N TYR A 55 6.82 -5.62 -4.17
CA TYR A 55 7.70 -4.62 -3.58
C TYR A 55 7.83 -4.80 -2.07
N THR A 56 6.81 -5.37 -1.43
CA THR A 56 6.78 -5.61 0.02
C THR A 56 7.41 -6.91 0.46
N LEU A 57 7.47 -7.90 -0.43
CA LEU A 57 8.17 -9.19 -0.23
C LEU A 57 9.65 -9.06 -0.62
#